data_AF-A0A919YVF4-F1
#
_entry.id   AF-A0A919YVF4-F1
#
_cell.length_a   1.000
_cell.length_b   1.000
_cell.length_c   1.000
_cell.angle_alpha   90.00
_cell.angle_beta   90.00
_cell.angle_gamma   90.00
#
_symmetry.space_group_name_H-M   'P 1'
#
loop_
_entity.id
_entity.type
_entity.pdbx_description
1 polymer ?
#
loop_
_entity_poly.entity_id
_entity_poly.type
_entity_poly.pdbx_seq_one_letter_code
_entity_poly.pdbx_strand_id
1 'polypeptide(L)'
;MIRRSTAAFVWAVMLIAAMLTGFTAVSYAETAETAETGEEEGIYVSSVSLSDVYVKTRTPYYVKVFEGGVTPGTGKSELSIAEAEVSVVMTKGSHEIKQELTSISEEGYQGEVTFPEAGLWNIVITAADPHQAGQADVFEMELNVKEKNNETTYLWIGLMTLFAVVIIYVLFRIRRLLRK
;
A
#
# COMPACT_ATOMS: atom_id res chain seq x y z
N MET A 1 -46.33 -26.78 -10.23
CA MET A 1 -45.59 -27.26 -9.04
C MET A 1 -44.09 -27.17 -9.34
N ILE A 2 -43.47 -26.00 -9.11
CA ILE A 2 -42.05 -25.75 -9.37
C ILE A 2 -41.52 -24.99 -8.15
N ARG A 3 -40.89 -25.73 -7.22
CA ARG A 3 -40.14 -25.19 -6.07
C ARG A 3 -38.85 -25.99 -6.02
N ARG A 4 -37.76 -25.45 -6.57
CA ARG A 4 -36.36 -25.88 -6.38
C ARG A 4 -35.45 -25.03 -7.27
N SER A 5 -35.07 -23.83 -6.83
CA SER A 5 -33.90 -23.13 -7.42
C SER A 5 -33.33 -21.99 -6.58
N THR A 6 -33.68 -21.86 -5.30
CA THR A 6 -33.14 -20.80 -4.44
C THR A 6 -31.85 -21.20 -3.73
N ALA A 7 -31.59 -22.50 -3.56
CA ALA A 7 -30.40 -22.98 -2.85
C ALA A 7 -29.11 -22.79 -3.66
N ALA A 8 -29.13 -23.03 -4.98
CA ALA A 8 -27.92 -22.93 -5.81
C ALA A 8 -27.41 -21.48 -5.97
N PHE A 9 -28.31 -20.50 -5.90
CA PHE A 9 -27.94 -19.09 -6.06
C PHE A 9 -27.26 -18.52 -4.80
N VAL A 10 -27.64 -19.01 -3.62
CA VAL A 10 -27.03 -18.58 -2.34
C VAL A 10 -25.60 -19.10 -2.18
N TRP A 11 -25.30 -20.31 -2.70
CA TRP A 11 -23.96 -20.86 -2.67
C TRP A 11 -22.97 -20.13 -3.61
N ALA A 12 -23.44 -19.65 -4.77
CA ALA A 12 -22.59 -18.91 -5.70
C ALA A 12 -22.20 -17.51 -5.18
N VAL A 13 -23.08 -16.85 -4.42
CA VAL A 13 -22.81 -15.52 -3.85
C VAL A 13 -21.84 -15.58 -2.67
N MET A 14 -21.87 -16.66 -1.86
CA MET A 14 -20.90 -16.85 -0.77
C MET A 14 -19.46 -17.09 -1.27
N LEU A 15 -19.30 -17.73 -2.44
CA LEU A 15 -17.97 -18.01 -3.01
C LEU A 15 -17.28 -16.74 -3.55
N ILE A 16 -18.06 -15.75 -4.00
CA ILE A 16 -17.53 -14.45 -4.45
C ILE A 16 -17.20 -13.54 -3.27
N ALA A 17 -17.95 -13.63 -2.15
CA ALA A 17 -17.66 -12.87 -0.94
C ALA A 17 -16.37 -13.32 -0.22
N ALA A 18 -15.95 -14.58 -0.40
CA ALA A 18 -14.71 -15.09 0.19
C ALA A 18 -13.42 -14.65 -0.55
N MET A 19 -13.50 -14.11 -1.77
CA MET A 19 -12.33 -13.68 -2.53
C MET A 19 -11.88 -12.23 -2.28
N LEU A 20 -12.58 -11.47 -1.43
CA LEU A 20 -12.34 -10.04 -1.22
C LEU A 20 -11.62 -9.70 0.10
N THR A 21 -11.13 -10.69 0.85
CA THR A 21 -10.36 -10.47 2.08
C THR A 21 -8.88 -10.83 1.89
N GLY A 22 -8.28 -10.26 0.84
CA GLY A 22 -6.84 -10.26 0.65
C GLY A 22 -6.18 -9.05 1.29
N PHE A 23 -6.44 -8.78 2.58
CA PHE A 23 -5.52 -7.93 3.35
C PHE A 23 -4.29 -8.77 3.64
N THR A 24 -3.28 -8.64 2.80
CA THR A 24 -1.92 -9.07 3.15
C THR A 24 -1.39 -8.08 4.18
N ALA A 25 -1.82 -8.25 5.43
CA ALA A 25 -1.05 -7.74 6.55
C ALA A 25 0.26 -8.53 6.54
N VAL A 26 1.29 -7.93 5.96
CA VAL A 26 2.67 -8.40 6.09
C VAL A 26 3.06 -8.18 7.55
N SER A 27 2.76 -9.17 8.41
CA SER A 27 3.34 -9.25 9.75
C SER A 27 4.64 -10.02 9.63
N TYR A 28 5.77 -9.31 9.66
CA TYR A 28 7.05 -9.98 9.76
C TYR A 28 7.22 -10.56 11.16
N ALA A 29 7.51 -11.86 11.18
CA ALA A 29 7.94 -12.61 12.34
C ALA A 29 9.22 -12.00 12.88
N GLU A 30 9.18 -11.70 14.17
CA GLU A 30 10.28 -11.34 15.03
C GLU A 30 11.34 -12.45 15.01
N THR A 31 12.43 -12.22 14.29
CA THR A 31 13.65 -13.02 14.42
C THR A 31 14.26 -12.67 15.77
N ALA A 32 13.80 -13.35 16.82
CA ALA A 32 14.43 -13.31 18.13
C ALA A 32 15.77 -14.06 18.07
N GLU A 33 16.79 -13.42 17.48
CA GLU A 33 18.17 -13.77 17.78
C GLU A 33 18.56 -13.08 19.09
N THR A 34 18.55 -13.88 20.16
CA THR A 34 19.37 -13.79 21.37
C THR A 34 20.08 -12.44 21.60
N ALA A 35 19.35 -11.45 22.12
CA ALA A 35 19.94 -10.24 22.68
C ALA A 35 20.64 -10.61 24.01
N GLU A 36 21.97 -10.61 23.99
CA GLU A 36 22.74 -10.44 25.22
C GLU A 36 22.35 -9.09 25.83
N THR A 37 22.14 -9.11 27.14
CA THR A 37 21.75 -7.98 27.98
C THR A 37 22.74 -6.82 27.88
N GLY A 38 22.44 -5.86 27.02
CA GLY A 38 22.94 -4.49 27.03
C GLY A 38 21.82 -3.58 26.56
N GLU A 39 21.53 -2.51 27.31
CA GLU A 39 20.65 -1.45 26.84
C GLU A 39 21.36 -0.75 25.66
N GLU A 40 21.06 -1.16 24.42
CA GLU A 40 21.61 -0.50 23.24
C GLU A 40 20.85 0.81 23.00
N GLU A 41 21.40 1.90 23.56
CA GLU A 41 20.99 3.27 23.21
C GLU A 41 21.19 3.51 21.71
N GLY A 42 20.13 3.90 20.99
CA GLY A 42 20.20 4.13 19.54
C GLY A 42 18.91 4.63 18.91
N ILE A 43 18.86 4.72 17.58
CA ILE A 43 17.66 5.05 16.80
C ILE A 43 17.29 3.84 15.97
N TYR A 44 16.00 3.48 15.89
CA TYR A 44 15.55 2.26 15.23
C TYR A 44 14.35 2.51 14.32
N VAL A 45 14.41 2.03 13.08
CA VAL A 45 13.29 2.04 12.13
C VAL A 45 12.37 0.86 12.43
N SER A 46 11.18 1.11 12.96
CA SER A 46 10.29 0.03 13.40
C SER A 46 9.24 -0.39 12.38
N SER A 47 8.78 0.50 11.52
CA SER A 47 7.74 0.15 10.54
C SER A 47 7.71 1.10 9.36
N VAL A 48 7.47 0.53 8.19
CA VAL A 48 7.25 1.24 6.94
C VAL A 48 5.87 0.84 6.41
N SER A 49 5.00 1.82 6.19
CA SER A 49 3.65 1.59 5.67
C SER A 49 3.53 2.16 4.26
N LEU A 50 3.41 1.26 3.28
CA LEU A 50 3.07 1.57 1.90
C LEU A 50 1.80 0.81 1.51
N SER A 51 0.80 1.54 1.03
CA SER A 51 -0.37 0.95 0.37
C SER A 51 0.02 0.31 -0.97
N ASP A 52 -0.93 -0.34 -1.65
CA ASP A 52 -0.72 -0.82 -3.03
C ASP A 52 -0.17 0.31 -3.92
N VAL A 53 1.04 0.09 -4.46
CA VAL A 53 1.77 1.10 -5.23
C VAL A 53 1.62 0.84 -6.72
N TYR A 54 1.23 1.89 -7.44
CA TYR A 54 1.05 1.85 -8.89
C TYR A 54 2.01 2.79 -9.61
N VAL A 55 2.47 2.38 -10.79
CA VAL A 55 3.27 3.21 -11.69
C VAL A 55 2.58 4.54 -11.99
N LYS A 56 3.37 5.62 -12.07
CA LYS A 56 2.92 6.99 -12.39
C LYS A 56 1.80 7.50 -11.49
N THR A 57 1.67 6.93 -10.29
CA THR A 57 0.69 7.32 -9.29
C THR A 57 1.44 7.84 -8.07
N ARG A 58 1.08 9.04 -7.61
CA ARG A 58 1.62 9.62 -6.37
C ARG A 58 1.12 8.79 -5.20
N THR A 59 2.05 8.19 -4.47
CA THR A 59 1.75 7.29 -3.36
C THR A 59 2.41 7.84 -2.09
N PRO A 60 1.62 8.19 -1.06
CA PRO A 60 2.17 8.55 0.24
C PRO A 60 2.66 7.29 0.97
N TYR A 61 3.71 7.46 1.76
CA TYR A 61 4.23 6.40 2.64
C TYR A 61 4.67 6.98 3.98
N TYR A 62 4.65 6.12 4.99
CA TYR A 62 4.95 6.50 6.36
C TYR A 62 6.06 5.63 6.93
N VAL A 63 6.98 6.25 7.67
CA VAL A 63 8.10 5.60 8.37
C VAL A 63 8.01 5.96 9.85
N LYS A 64 8.06 4.96 10.72
CA LYS A 64 8.15 5.17 12.17
C LYS A 64 9.55 4.84 12.66
N VAL A 65 10.10 5.77 13.41
CA VAL A 65 11.43 5.68 14.01
C VAL A 65 11.28 5.89 15.51
N PHE A 66 11.92 5.05 16.31
CA PHE A 66 11.87 5.11 17.77
C PHE A 66 13.27 5.24 18.35
N GLU A 67 13.37 5.87 19.52
CA GLU A 67 14.59 5.85 20.32
C GLU A 67 14.69 4.49 21.00
N GLY A 68 15.81 3.81 20.80
CA GLY A 68 16.18 2.65 21.58
C GLY A 68 16.76 3.10 22.90
N GLY A 69 16.01 2.74 23.92
CA GLY A 69 16.37 2.60 25.33
C GLY A 69 15.36 1.66 25.97
N VAL A 70 14.81 0.75 25.17
CA VAL A 70 13.58 0.03 25.48
C VAL A 70 13.91 -1.30 26.13
N THR A 71 13.49 -1.45 27.37
CA THR A 71 13.48 -2.73 28.05
C THR A 71 12.71 -3.75 27.20
N PRO A 72 13.25 -4.96 26.97
CA PRO A 72 12.52 -6.02 26.30
C PRO A 72 11.15 -6.24 26.97
N GLY A 73 10.05 -6.06 26.21
CA GLY A 73 8.68 -6.18 26.70
C GLY A 73 7.87 -4.88 26.76
N THR A 74 8.48 -3.71 26.52
CA THR A 74 7.74 -2.45 26.35
C THR A 74 6.88 -2.49 25.08
N GLY A 75 5.60 -2.15 25.20
CA GLY A 75 4.70 -2.13 24.06
C GLY A 75 5.07 -1.02 23.07
N LYS A 76 4.94 -1.28 21.75
CA LYS A 76 5.22 -0.29 20.69
C LYS A 76 4.45 1.03 20.83
N SER A 77 3.35 1.05 21.59
CA SER A 77 2.54 2.23 21.88
C SER A 77 3.12 3.14 22.97
N GLU A 78 4.11 2.66 23.73
CA GLU A 78 4.73 3.39 24.85
C GLU A 78 6.07 4.03 24.45
N LEU A 79 6.50 3.83 23.20
CA LEU A 79 7.73 4.38 22.64
C LEU A 79 7.54 5.78 22.07
N SER A 80 8.38 6.72 22.51
CA SER A 80 8.48 8.05 21.90
C SER A 80 9.13 7.94 20.51
N ILE A 81 8.57 8.68 19.54
CA ILE A 81 9.18 8.82 18.23
C ILE A 81 10.49 9.58 18.37
N ALA A 82 11.55 9.04 17.76
CA ALA A 82 12.85 9.69 17.75
C ALA A 82 12.85 10.91 16.83
N GLU A 83 13.52 11.98 17.28
CA GLU A 83 13.91 13.07 16.39
C GLU A 83 15.14 12.64 15.57
N ALA A 84 14.89 12.03 14.42
CA ALA A 84 15.90 11.57 13.46
C ALA A 84 15.88 12.35 12.13
N GLU A 85 17.01 12.39 11.45
CA GLU A 85 17.08 12.67 10.02
C GLU A 85 16.82 11.38 9.25
N VAL A 86 15.68 11.32 8.54
CA VAL A 86 15.26 10.12 7.81
C VAL A 86 15.39 10.33 6.32
N SER A 87 16.16 9.48 5.66
CA SER A 87 16.34 9.47 4.21
C SER A 87 15.92 8.13 3.62
N VAL A 88 15.41 8.16 2.40
CA VAL A 88 14.92 6.99 1.68
C VAL A 88 15.52 6.97 0.29
N VAL A 89 16.08 5.82 -0.08
CA VAL A 89 16.65 5.55 -1.39
C VAL A 89 15.92 4.37 -2.00
N MET A 90 15.28 4.59 -3.14
CA MET A 90 14.53 3.56 -3.87
C MET A 90 15.21 3.30 -5.21
N THR A 91 15.58 2.06 -5.49
CA THR A 91 16.36 1.68 -6.67
C THR A 91 15.73 0.56 -7.47
N LYS A 92 15.86 0.67 -8.80
CA LYS A 92 15.51 -0.39 -9.75
C LYS A 92 16.36 -0.26 -11.01
N GLY A 93 17.30 -1.19 -11.19
CA GLY A 93 18.25 -1.13 -12.30
C GLY A 93 19.06 0.18 -12.26
N SER A 94 18.91 1.03 -13.27
CA SER A 94 19.54 2.36 -13.33
C SER A 94 18.70 3.50 -12.75
N HIS A 95 17.45 3.23 -12.34
CA HIS A 95 16.61 4.23 -11.70
C HIS A 95 16.94 4.32 -10.21
N GLU A 96 17.08 5.55 -9.72
CA GLU A 96 17.29 5.88 -8.31
C GLU A 96 16.38 7.06 -7.95
N ILE A 97 15.65 6.93 -6.85
CA ILE A 97 14.83 7.98 -6.25
C ILE A 97 15.36 8.21 -4.84
N LYS A 98 15.76 9.43 -4.53
CA LYS A 98 16.23 9.84 -3.20
C LYS A 98 15.26 10.86 -2.61
N GLN A 99 14.92 10.68 -1.34
CA GLN A 99 14.02 11.57 -0.63
C GLN A 99 14.43 11.69 0.84
N GLU A 100 14.46 12.91 1.35
CA GLU A 100 14.49 13.19 2.79
C GLU A 100 13.05 13.32 3.28
N LEU A 101 12.75 12.71 4.43
CA LEU A 101 11.42 12.74 5.01
C LEU A 101 11.29 13.88 6.00
N THR A 102 10.09 14.45 6.06
CA THR A 102 9.74 15.45 7.07
C THR A 102 8.97 14.75 8.18
N SER A 103 9.33 15.06 9.43
CA SER A 103 8.59 14.61 10.60
C SER A 103 7.18 15.22 10.59
N ILE A 104 6.18 14.37 10.78
CA ILE A 104 4.79 14.73 10.99
C ILE A 104 4.41 14.31 12.40
N SER A 105 4.86 15.12 13.35
CA SER A 105 4.50 15.06 14.78
C SER A 105 4.55 13.64 15.37
N GLU A 106 3.54 13.24 16.14
CA GLU A 106 3.45 11.97 16.87
C GLU A 106 3.14 10.76 15.96
N GLU A 107 3.08 10.93 14.63
CA GLU A 107 2.80 9.83 13.70
C GLU A 107 4.05 9.29 13.00
N GLY A 108 5.18 9.99 13.11
CA GLY A 108 6.48 9.62 12.54
C GLY A 108 6.85 10.50 11.36
N TYR A 109 7.33 9.89 10.28
CA TYR A 109 7.82 10.58 9.08
C TYR A 109 6.96 10.22 7.88
N GLN A 110 6.66 11.20 7.03
CA GLN A 110 5.91 10.95 5.80
C GLN A 110 6.74 11.35 4.58
N GLY A 111 6.65 10.50 3.56
CA GLY A 111 7.14 10.79 2.22
C GLY A 111 6.05 10.58 1.18
N GLU A 112 6.39 10.96 -0.05
CA GLU A 112 5.54 10.75 -1.21
C GLU A 112 6.41 10.44 -2.41
N VAL A 113 6.07 9.37 -3.12
CA VAL A 113 6.85 8.91 -4.28
C VAL A 113 5.94 8.67 -5.48
N THR A 114 6.49 8.87 -6.67
CA THR A 114 5.87 8.45 -7.93
C THR A 114 6.86 7.57 -8.68
N PHE A 115 6.56 6.28 -8.79
CA PHE A 115 7.44 5.34 -9.49
C PHE A 115 7.28 5.46 -11.02
N PRO A 116 8.38 5.58 -11.78
CA PRO A 116 8.32 5.74 -13.23
C PRO A 116 7.95 4.44 -13.96
N GLU A 117 8.22 3.28 -13.37
CA GLU A 117 8.04 1.96 -13.99
C GLU A 117 7.64 0.86 -12.98
N ALA A 118 7.01 -0.20 -13.48
CA ALA A 118 6.52 -1.33 -12.69
C ALA A 118 7.63 -2.34 -12.40
N GLY A 119 7.43 -3.20 -11.41
CA GLY A 119 8.31 -4.30 -11.04
C GLY A 119 8.89 -4.14 -9.63
N LEU A 120 9.90 -4.95 -9.33
CA LEU A 120 10.53 -5.00 -8.01
C LEU A 120 11.50 -3.84 -7.81
N TRP A 121 11.30 -3.07 -6.75
CA TRP A 121 12.15 -1.97 -6.31
C TRP A 121 12.78 -2.32 -4.96
N ASN A 122 14.05 -1.98 -4.79
CA ASN A 122 14.74 -2.08 -3.51
C ASN A 122 14.66 -0.74 -2.81
N ILE A 123 14.20 -0.73 -1.56
CA ILE A 123 14.02 0.47 -0.74
C ILE A 123 14.96 0.34 0.45
N VAL A 124 15.81 1.35 0.61
CA VAL A 124 16.70 1.50 1.76
C VAL A 124 16.29 2.76 2.51
N ILE A 125 16.02 2.63 3.79
CA ILE A 125 15.64 3.73 4.68
C ILE A 125 16.73 3.87 5.71
N THR A 126 17.29 5.07 5.83
CA THR A 126 18.30 5.39 6.84
C THR A 126 17.72 6.42 7.80
N ALA A 127 17.76 6.12 9.08
CA ALA A 127 17.43 7.06 10.15
C ALA A 127 18.70 7.36 10.95
N ALA A 128 19.09 8.62 11.07
CA ALA A 128 20.28 9.05 11.79
C ALA A 128 19.94 10.08 12.86
N ASP A 129 20.62 10.02 14.01
CA ASP A 129 20.50 11.03 15.05
C ASP A 129 21.26 12.31 14.63
N PRO A 130 20.60 13.48 14.49
CA PRO A 130 21.29 14.72 14.16
C PRO A 130 22.22 15.22 15.29
N HIS A 131 22.01 14.77 16.53
CA HIS A 131 22.74 15.16 17.72
C HIS A 131 23.84 14.18 18.12
N GLN A 132 23.76 12.92 17.67
CA GLN A 132 24.74 11.88 17.99
C GLN A 132 25.34 11.26 16.73
N ALA A 133 26.52 11.76 16.35
CA ALA A 133 27.26 11.21 15.23
C ALA A 133 27.61 9.73 15.47
N GLY A 134 27.07 8.85 14.61
CA GLY A 134 27.35 7.41 14.63
C GLY A 134 26.19 6.53 15.07
N GLN A 135 25.09 7.11 15.57
CA GLN A 135 23.84 6.38 15.80
C GLN A 135 22.94 6.51 14.57
N ALA A 136 22.99 5.48 13.71
CA ALA A 136 22.11 5.38 12.56
C ALA A 136 21.64 3.94 12.37
N ASP A 137 20.39 3.79 11.98
CA ASP A 137 19.80 2.51 11.61
C ASP A 137 19.43 2.50 10.13
N VAL A 138 19.55 1.33 9.53
CA VAL A 138 19.32 1.09 8.11
C VAL A 138 18.34 -0.06 7.96
N PHE A 139 17.20 0.24 7.35
CA PHE A 139 16.17 -0.73 7.04
C PHE A 139 16.05 -0.95 5.54
N GLU A 140 16.14 -2.20 5.11
CA GLU A 140 16.03 -2.58 3.69
C GLU A 140 14.76 -3.40 3.44
N MET A 141 14.04 -3.10 2.36
CA MET A 141 12.87 -3.87 1.93
C MET A 141 12.71 -3.87 0.41
N GLU A 142 11.99 -4.87 -0.10
CA GLU A 142 11.60 -4.94 -1.50
C GLU A 142 10.12 -4.58 -1.67
N LEU A 143 9.81 -3.82 -2.72
CA LEU A 143 8.45 -3.40 -3.07
C LEU A 143 8.14 -3.72 -4.52
N ASN A 144 7.05 -4.46 -4.76
CA ASN A 144 6.59 -4.73 -6.12
C ASN A 144 5.57 -3.68 -6.57
N VAL A 145 5.99 -2.79 -7.48
CA VAL A 145 5.15 -1.73 -8.06
C VAL A 145 4.33 -2.29 -9.22
N LYS A 146 3.01 -2.12 -9.16
CA LYS A 146 2.07 -2.69 -10.14
C LYS A 146 1.77 -1.69 -11.27
N GLU A 147 1.47 -2.21 -12.45
CA GLU A 147 0.82 -1.40 -13.47
C GLU A 147 -0.63 -1.13 -13.06
N LYS A 148 -1.09 0.11 -13.25
CA LYS A 148 -2.50 0.44 -13.05
C LYS A 148 -3.29 -0.19 -14.20
N ASN A 149 -3.94 -1.32 -13.95
CA ASN A 149 -4.77 -1.94 -14.97
C ASN A 149 -5.97 -1.02 -15.28
N ASN A 150 -6.16 -0.69 -16.55
CA ASN A 150 -7.34 0.07 -17.00
C ASN A 150 -8.42 -0.86 -17.57
N GLU A 151 -8.28 -2.18 -17.40
CA GLU A 151 -9.20 -3.18 -17.95
C GLU A 151 -10.65 -2.94 -17.51
N THR A 152 -10.84 -2.59 -16.24
CA THR A 152 -12.15 -2.24 -15.68
C THR A 152 -12.74 -1.00 -16.36
N THR A 153 -11.90 -0.01 -16.70
CA THR A 153 -12.33 1.20 -17.41
C THR A 153 -12.82 0.87 -18.82
N TYR A 154 -12.11 0.01 -19.56
CA TYR A 154 -12.55 -0.41 -20.90
C TYR A 154 -13.84 -1.23 -20.87
N LEU A 155 -14.01 -2.10 -19.88
CA LEU A 155 -15.24 -2.87 -19.69
C LEU A 155 -16.44 -1.95 -19.44
N TRP A 156 -16.28 -0.94 -18.57
CA TRP A 156 -17.31 0.07 -18.32
C TRP A 156 -17.67 0.90 -19.55
N ILE A 157 -16.68 1.34 -20.34
CA ILE A 157 -16.90 2.06 -21.60
C ILE A 157 -17.67 1.18 -22.60
N GLY A 158 -17.30 -0.10 -22.71
CA GLY A 158 -18.01 -1.07 -23.55
C GLY A 158 -19.48 -1.23 -23.13
N LEU A 159 -19.74 -1.36 -21.83
CA LEU A 159 -21.09 -1.50 -21.28
C LEU A 159 -21.94 -0.26 -21.56
N MET A 160 -21.40 0.94 -21.33
CA MET A 160 -22.10 2.21 -21.57
C MET A 160 -22.45 2.40 -23.05
N THR A 161 -21.54 2.01 -23.94
CA THR A 161 -21.75 2.07 -25.39
C THR A 161 -22.91 1.17 -25.81
N LEU A 162 -22.96 -0.05 -25.29
CA LEU A 162 -24.05 -0.99 -25.58
C LEU A 162 -25.40 -0.48 -25.06
N PHE A 163 -25.40 0.11 -23.87
CA PHE A 163 -26.61 0.74 -23.29
C PHE A 163 -27.13 1.90 -24.15
N ALA A 164 -26.22 2.75 -24.65
CA ALA A 164 -26.57 3.86 -25.54
C ALA A 164 -27.21 3.36 -26.86
N VAL A 165 -26.65 2.31 -27.47
CA VAL A 165 -27.21 1.70 -28.69
C VAL A 165 -28.63 1.18 -28.47
N VAL A 166 -28.88 0.52 -27.34
CA VAL A 166 -30.21 0.01 -26.97
C VAL A 166 -31.21 1.17 -26.79
N ILE A 167 -30.83 2.24 -26.09
CA ILE A 167 -31.68 3.42 -25.91
C ILE A 167 -32.03 4.06 -27.26
N ILE A 168 -31.03 4.27 -28.12
CA ILE A 168 -31.22 4.84 -29.46
C ILE A 168 -32.18 3.98 -30.28
N TYR A 169 -32.00 2.67 -30.26
CA TYR A 169 -32.88 1.72 -30.96
C TYR A 169 -34.33 1.80 -30.46
N VAL A 170 -34.54 1.84 -29.14
CA VAL A 170 -35.89 1.95 -28.54
C VAL A 170 -36.56 3.27 -28.94
N LEU A 171 -35.84 4.39 -28.86
CA LEU A 171 -36.37 5.70 -29.28
C LEU A 171 -36.77 5.72 -30.77
N PHE A 172 -35.94 5.11 -31.63
CA PHE A 172 -36.24 4.99 -33.06
C PHE A 172 -37.47 4.14 -33.31
N ARG A 173 -37.61 3.02 -32.58
CA ARG A 173 -38.79 2.14 -32.65
C ARG A 173 -40.07 2.84 -32.21
N ILE A 174 -40.04 3.58 -31.10
CA ILE A 174 -41.20 4.35 -30.61
C ILE A 174 -41.60 5.42 -31.63
N ARG A 175 -40.64 6.19 -32.17
CA ARG A 175 -40.92 7.18 -33.23
C ARG A 175 -41.57 6.56 -34.46
N ARG A 176 -41.16 5.35 -34.84
CA ARG A 176 -41.75 4.64 -35.99
C ARG A 176 -43.20 4.24 -35.74
N LEU A 177 -43.56 3.90 -34.50
CA LEU A 177 -44.94 3.54 -34.13
C LEU A 177 -45.87 4.76 -34.08
N LEU A 178 -45.37 5.92 -33.66
CA LEU A 178 -46.15 7.17 -33.58
C LEU A 178 -46.40 7.86 -34.93
N ARG A 179 -45.70 7.44 -36.00
CA ARG A 179 -45.90 7.97 -37.37
C ARG A 179 -46.88 7.13 -38.20
N LYS A 180 -47.50 6.10 -37.62
CA LYS A 180 -48.62 5.36 -38.20
C LYS A 180 -49.90 5.78 -37.51
#